data_AF-A0A3S3I9F0-F1
#
_entry.id   AF-A0A3S3I9F0-F1
#
_cell.length_a   1.000
_cell.length_b   1.000
_cell.length_c   1.000
_cell.angle_alpha   90.00
_cell.angle_beta   90.00
_cell.angle_gamma   90.00
#
_symmetry.space_group_name_H-M   'P 1'
#
loop_
_entity.id
_entity.type
_entity.pdbx_description
1 polymer ?
#
loop_
_entity_poly.entity_id
_entity_poly.type
_entity_poly.pdbx_seq_one_letter_code
_entity_poly.pdbx_strand_id
1 'polypeptide(L)'
;MVTVLDTIANAPRPRHPEKAHRPDQEVLRKPDWIRVKAPVSKGYAETREIVKSHKLVTVCEEAGCPNIGECWDKKHATFMIMGEICTRACAFCNVATGIPTALDADEPARVAHAVKQMGLSHVVITSVDRDDLDDGGAQHFADVIHAIRAAAPSTTIEILTPDFLRKDGALEIVVAAKPDVFNHNLETVPSNYLTVRPGARYFHSIRLLQRVKELDPSIFTKSGIMVGLGEERNEVLQLMDDLRSASVDFMTIGQYLQPSKKHHPVIRFITPDEFKSFETIGKTKGFLLVASSPLTRSSHHAGEDFARLRAAREAQLKKAS
;
A
#
# COMPACT_ATOMS: atom_id res chain seq x y z
N MET A 1 16.67 40.17 -6.28
CA MET A 1 16.08 39.95 -4.94
C MET A 1 16.80 38.77 -4.32
N VAL A 2 17.49 38.98 -3.20
CA VAL A 2 18.12 37.91 -2.42
C VAL A 2 17.05 37.35 -1.50
N THR A 3 16.70 36.08 -1.67
CA THR A 3 15.80 35.39 -0.74
C THR A 3 16.57 35.11 0.54
N VAL A 4 16.27 35.85 1.60
CA VAL A 4 16.79 35.57 2.94
C VAL A 4 16.05 34.34 3.45
N LEU A 5 16.77 33.23 3.61
CA LEU A 5 16.26 32.02 4.26
C LEU A 5 16.42 32.22 5.77
N ASP A 6 15.31 32.46 6.46
CA ASP A 6 15.27 32.45 7.92
C ASP A 6 15.38 31.00 8.41
N THR A 7 16.57 30.63 8.89
CA THR A 7 16.86 29.31 9.49
C THR A 7 16.63 29.30 11.01
N ILE A 8 16.14 30.40 11.59
CA ILE A 8 15.98 30.60 13.04
C ILE A 8 14.51 30.46 13.42
N ALA A 9 13.59 30.85 12.54
CA ALA A 9 12.17 30.58 12.72
C ALA A 9 11.89 29.07 12.71
N ASN A 10 11.60 28.51 13.88
CA ASN A 10 11.00 27.18 14.07
C ASN A 10 9.55 27.13 13.54
N ALA A 11 9.31 27.61 12.32
CA ALA A 11 8.05 27.36 11.66
C ALA A 11 7.95 25.86 11.39
N PRO A 12 6.89 25.17 11.86
CA PRO A 12 6.77 23.74 11.65
C PRO A 12 6.76 23.45 10.15
N ARG A 13 7.70 22.61 9.70
CA ARG A 13 7.80 22.19 8.30
C ARG A 13 6.44 21.63 7.86
N PRO A 14 5.88 22.08 6.72
CA PRO A 14 4.63 21.54 6.24
C PRO A 14 4.78 20.05 5.91
N ARG A 15 3.77 19.24 6.23
CA ARG A 15 3.73 17.80 5.92
C ARG A 15 3.88 17.52 4.41
N HIS A 16 3.33 18.41 3.60
CA HIS A 16 3.36 18.37 2.12
C HIS A 16 3.94 19.67 1.54
N PRO A 17 5.26 19.91 1.62
CA PRO A 17 5.89 21.13 1.10
C PRO A 17 5.60 21.38 -0.40
N GLU A 18 5.58 20.32 -1.19
CA GLU A 18 5.31 20.30 -2.63
C GLU A 18 3.86 20.64 -3.01
N LYS A 19 2.95 20.60 -2.04
CA LYS A 19 1.54 20.99 -2.19
C LYS A 19 1.25 22.32 -1.49
N ALA A 20 2.14 22.85 -0.66
CA ALA A 20 1.87 23.95 0.26
C ALA A 20 1.34 25.24 -0.42
N HIS A 21 1.85 25.55 -1.61
CA HIS A 21 1.49 26.75 -2.38
C HIS A 21 0.36 26.53 -3.40
N ARG A 22 -0.24 25.33 -3.45
CA ARG A 22 -1.39 25.08 -4.33
C ARG A 22 -2.64 25.77 -3.80
N PRO A 23 -3.52 26.29 -4.67
CA PRO A 23 -4.82 26.79 -4.25
C PRO A 23 -5.65 25.66 -3.65
N ASP A 24 -6.49 26.01 -2.68
CA ASP A 24 -7.47 25.08 -2.13
C ASP A 24 -8.54 24.77 -3.18
N GLN A 25 -8.85 23.48 -3.35
CA GLN A 25 -9.91 23.01 -4.24
C GLN A 25 -11.21 22.75 -3.46
N GLU A 26 -12.33 22.78 -4.16
CA GLU A 26 -13.62 22.36 -3.63
C GLU A 26 -13.63 20.85 -3.34
N VAL A 27 -14.20 20.46 -2.20
CA VAL A 27 -14.28 19.05 -1.76
C VAL A 27 -15.70 18.56 -1.98
N LEU A 28 -15.85 17.54 -2.82
CA LEU A 28 -17.15 16.90 -3.04
C LEU A 28 -17.66 16.27 -1.74
N ARG A 29 -18.97 16.41 -1.49
CA ARG A 29 -19.62 15.78 -0.33
C ARG A 29 -19.59 14.26 -0.49
N LYS A 30 -19.07 13.56 0.53
CA LYS A 30 -19.05 12.10 0.56
C LYS A 30 -20.49 11.55 0.55
N PRO A 31 -20.80 10.57 -0.32
CA PRO A 31 -22.11 9.92 -0.33
C PRO A 31 -22.30 9.03 0.90
N ASP A 32 -23.55 8.65 1.17
CA ASP A 32 -23.92 7.96 2.41
C ASP A 32 -23.32 6.56 2.56
N TRP A 33 -22.93 5.91 1.45
CA TRP A 33 -22.27 4.61 1.47
C TRP A 33 -20.76 4.67 1.80
N ILE A 34 -20.18 5.87 1.95
CA ILE A 34 -18.80 6.06 2.39
C ILE A 34 -18.80 6.57 3.82
N ARG A 35 -19.06 5.64 4.76
CA ARG A 35 -19.11 5.91 6.19
C ARG A 35 -18.42 4.78 6.96
N VAL A 36 -17.70 5.15 8.01
CA VAL A 36 -17.00 4.22 8.91
C VAL A 36 -17.32 4.58 10.36
N LYS A 37 -17.19 3.61 11.25
CA LYS A 37 -17.35 3.84 12.69
C LYS A 37 -16.10 4.54 13.25
N ALA A 38 -16.30 5.36 14.29
CA ALA A 38 -15.19 6.01 14.97
C ALA A 38 -14.30 4.98 15.70
N PRO A 39 -12.96 5.20 15.75
CA PRO A 39 -12.01 4.30 16.39
C PRO A 39 -12.00 4.47 17.92
N VAL A 40 -13.07 4.01 18.58
CA VAL A 40 -13.26 4.17 20.04
C VAL A 40 -13.26 2.83 20.80
N SER A 41 -12.93 1.72 20.13
CA SER A 41 -12.93 0.40 20.75
C SER A 41 -11.72 0.18 21.66
N LYS A 42 -11.85 -0.80 22.57
CA LYS A 42 -10.74 -1.24 23.42
C LYS A 42 -9.59 -1.82 22.59
N GLY A 43 -9.90 -2.66 21.59
CA GLY A 43 -8.89 -3.27 20.72
C GLY A 43 -8.09 -2.24 19.94
N TYR A 44 -8.71 -1.16 19.49
CA TYR A 44 -8.01 -0.01 18.89
C TYR A 44 -6.99 0.60 19.86
N ALA A 45 -7.38 0.88 21.11
CA ALA A 45 -6.49 1.47 22.11
C ALA A 45 -5.31 0.54 22.46
N GLU A 46 -5.55 -0.77 22.58
CA GLU A 46 -4.52 -1.77 22.83
C GLU A 46 -3.50 -1.82 21.67
N THR A 47 -3.97 -1.90 20.43
CA THR A 47 -3.11 -1.90 19.23
C THR A 47 -2.30 -0.61 19.15
N ARG A 48 -2.92 0.54 19.44
CA ARG A 48 -2.25 1.85 19.46
C ARG A 48 -1.09 1.91 20.44
N GLU A 49 -1.28 1.38 21.66
CA GLU A 49 -0.20 1.36 22.65
C GLU A 49 0.93 0.40 22.28
N ILE A 50 0.63 -0.72 21.61
CA ILE A 50 1.68 -1.60 21.09
C ILE A 50 2.52 -0.87 20.04
N VAL A 51 1.88 -0.25 19.04
CA VAL A 51 2.59 0.52 18.00
C VAL A 51 3.49 1.60 18.61
N LYS A 52 2.94 2.40 19.54
CA LYS A 52 3.68 3.48 20.19
C LYS A 52 4.83 3.02 21.07
N SER A 53 4.60 2.00 21.91
CA SER A 53 5.64 1.48 22.80
C SER A 53 6.84 0.90 22.05
N HIS A 54 6.63 0.41 20.81
CA HIS A 54 7.68 -0.10 19.94
C HIS A 54 8.29 0.97 19.03
N LYS A 55 7.84 2.23 19.13
CA LYS A 55 8.27 3.34 18.26
C LYS A 55 8.12 2.97 16.77
N LEU A 56 7.00 2.34 16.43
CA LEU A 56 6.69 1.93 15.06
C LEU A 56 5.76 2.94 14.40
N VAL A 57 5.88 3.05 13.09
CA VAL A 57 4.99 3.85 12.25
C VAL A 57 4.03 2.91 11.51
N THR A 58 2.79 3.35 11.31
CA THR A 58 1.82 2.61 10.51
C THR A 58 1.28 3.46 9.37
N VAL A 59 1.06 2.84 8.21
CA VAL A 59 0.36 3.51 7.11
C VAL A 59 -1.10 3.77 7.48
N CYS A 60 -1.64 3.03 8.46
CA CYS A 60 -2.99 3.24 9.00
C CYS A 60 -3.15 4.67 9.52
N GLU A 61 -2.17 5.15 10.30
CA GLU A 61 -2.13 6.52 10.82
C GLU A 61 -1.64 7.51 9.76
N GLU A 62 -0.51 7.22 9.11
CA GLU A 62 0.14 8.19 8.21
C GLU A 62 -0.66 8.46 6.92
N ALA A 63 -1.42 7.48 6.43
CA ALA A 63 -2.32 7.69 5.31
C ALA A 63 -3.71 8.23 5.72
N GLY A 64 -4.00 8.34 7.02
CA GLY A 64 -5.33 8.73 7.51
C GLY A 64 -6.42 7.71 7.14
N CYS A 65 -6.13 6.42 7.31
CA CYS A 65 -7.00 5.35 6.82
C CYS A 65 -8.37 5.34 7.54
N PRO A 66 -9.50 5.36 6.81
CA PRO A 66 -10.82 5.34 7.43
C PRO A 66 -11.12 4.00 8.14
N ASN A 67 -10.42 2.92 7.79
CA ASN A 67 -10.66 1.59 8.33
C ASN A 67 -9.88 1.31 9.62
N ILE A 68 -9.09 2.28 10.12
CA ILE A 68 -8.18 2.07 11.26
C ILE A 68 -8.91 1.51 12.49
N GLY A 69 -10.12 1.99 12.78
CA GLY A 69 -10.92 1.51 13.91
C GLY A 69 -11.28 0.03 13.80
N GLU A 70 -11.74 -0.42 12.62
CA GLU A 70 -12.09 -1.82 12.39
C GLU A 70 -10.85 -2.73 12.39
N CYS A 71 -9.80 -2.33 11.65
CA CYS A 71 -8.60 -3.14 11.51
C CYS A 71 -7.90 -3.32 12.87
N TRP A 72 -7.72 -2.24 13.63
CA TRP A 72 -6.99 -2.30 14.90
C TRP A 72 -7.80 -2.96 16.02
N ASP A 73 -9.13 -2.96 15.96
CA ASP A 73 -9.95 -3.76 16.88
C ASP A 73 -9.65 -5.25 16.76
N LYS A 74 -9.34 -5.71 15.54
CA LYS A 74 -8.90 -7.09 15.22
C LYS A 74 -7.38 -7.27 15.33
N LYS A 75 -6.65 -6.29 15.90
CA LYS A 75 -5.18 -6.24 15.94
C LYS A 75 -4.51 -6.30 14.55
N HIS A 76 -5.21 -5.98 13.47
CA HIS A 76 -4.60 -5.89 12.15
C HIS A 76 -4.01 -4.50 11.94
N ALA A 77 -2.68 -4.42 11.89
CA ALA A 77 -1.94 -3.21 11.56
C ALA A 77 -1.04 -3.46 10.35
N THR A 78 -0.88 -2.43 9.52
CA THR A 78 0.11 -2.41 8.44
C THR A 78 1.26 -1.52 8.88
N PHE A 79 2.40 -2.13 9.17
CA PHE A 79 3.59 -1.40 9.59
C PHE A 79 4.22 -0.71 8.39
N MET A 80 4.56 0.56 8.56
CA MET A 80 5.30 1.35 7.58
C MET A 80 6.73 1.48 8.07
N ILE A 81 7.63 0.71 7.44
CA ILE A 81 9.06 0.72 7.76
C ILE A 81 9.76 1.87 7.06
N MET A 82 10.98 2.18 7.50
CA MET A 82 11.84 3.24 6.97
C MET A 82 11.31 4.66 7.23
N GLY A 83 10.51 4.81 8.29
CA GLY A 83 10.00 6.09 8.78
C GLY A 83 8.73 6.58 8.09
N GLU A 84 8.43 7.87 8.30
CA GLU A 84 7.16 8.52 7.90
C GLU A 84 7.32 9.60 6.82
N ILE A 85 8.56 9.82 6.35
CA ILE A 85 8.91 10.84 5.36
C ILE A 85 9.33 10.13 4.07
N CYS A 86 8.59 10.38 2.99
CA CYS A 86 8.82 9.82 1.68
C CYS A 86 9.63 10.75 0.79
N THR A 87 10.54 10.19 -0.03
CA THR A 87 11.29 10.94 -1.05
C THR A 87 10.43 11.35 -2.24
N ARG A 88 9.23 10.78 -2.38
CA ARG A 88 8.32 11.00 -3.51
C ARG A 88 7.05 11.74 -3.13
N ALA A 89 6.51 12.42 -4.14
CA ALA A 89 5.43 13.38 -4.05
C ALA A 89 4.16 12.91 -4.79
N CYS A 90 3.65 11.73 -4.47
CA CYS A 90 2.40 11.24 -5.07
C CYS A 90 1.23 12.20 -4.75
N ALA A 91 0.46 12.56 -5.78
CA ALA A 91 -0.56 13.61 -5.66
C ALA A 91 -1.75 13.21 -4.76
N PHE A 92 -1.96 11.89 -4.58
CA PHE A 92 -3.01 11.30 -3.77
C PHE A 92 -2.58 10.99 -2.33
N CYS A 93 -1.28 10.86 -2.07
CA CYS A 93 -0.76 10.24 -0.85
C CYS A 93 -0.68 11.25 0.31
N ASN A 94 -1.08 10.83 1.50
CA ASN A 94 -1.06 11.66 2.71
C ASN A 94 0.22 11.51 3.55
N VAL A 95 1.12 10.59 3.20
CA VAL A 95 2.43 10.45 3.87
C VAL A 95 3.27 11.70 3.63
N ALA A 96 4.05 12.11 4.65
CA ALA A 96 4.83 13.34 4.57
C ALA A 96 5.88 13.25 3.45
N THR A 97 6.09 14.36 2.72
CA THR A 97 7.14 14.43 1.67
C THR A 97 8.35 15.18 2.18
N GLY A 98 9.54 14.62 2.00
CA GLY A 98 10.77 15.30 2.41
C GLY A 98 12.04 14.49 2.31
N ILE A 99 13.01 14.89 3.13
CA ILE A 99 14.28 14.19 3.27
C ILE A 99 14.12 13.24 4.46
N PRO A 100 14.19 11.92 4.25
CA PRO A 100 14.06 10.95 5.33
C PRO A 100 15.22 11.05 6.34
N THR A 101 14.99 10.51 7.53
CA THR A 101 16.07 10.29 8.51
C THR A 101 16.89 9.06 8.13
N ALA A 102 18.03 8.88 8.81
CA ALA A 102 18.82 7.66 8.69
C ALA A 102 17.95 6.42 8.98
N LEU A 103 18.28 5.32 8.29
CA LEU A 103 17.63 4.03 8.49
C LEU A 103 17.94 3.52 9.91
N ASP A 104 16.92 3.04 10.61
CA ASP A 104 17.06 2.50 11.95
C ASP A 104 17.31 0.99 11.87
N ALA A 105 18.53 0.57 12.23
CA ALA A 105 18.95 -0.83 12.18
C ALA A 105 18.19 -1.75 13.14
N ASP A 106 17.56 -1.20 14.20
CA ASP A 106 16.76 -1.98 15.16
C ASP A 106 15.29 -2.09 14.76
N GLU A 107 14.83 -1.35 13.73
CA GLU A 107 13.44 -1.40 13.26
C GLU A 107 12.96 -2.83 12.92
N PRO A 108 13.73 -3.68 12.21
CA PRO A 108 13.33 -5.06 11.93
C PRO A 108 12.99 -5.88 13.18
N ALA A 109 13.82 -5.76 14.23
CA ALA A 109 13.60 -6.45 15.49
C ALA A 109 12.35 -5.94 16.23
N ARG A 110 12.12 -4.62 16.22
CA ARG A 110 10.92 -4.04 16.86
C ARG A 110 9.64 -4.43 16.14
N VAL A 111 9.64 -4.44 14.80
CA VAL A 111 8.51 -4.93 14.00
C VAL A 111 8.23 -6.39 14.33
N ALA A 112 9.25 -7.25 14.34
CA ALA A 112 9.10 -8.67 14.67
C ALA A 112 8.54 -8.90 16.08
N HIS A 113 9.01 -8.14 17.07
CA HIS A 113 8.50 -8.21 18.44
C HIS A 113 7.03 -7.75 18.53
N ALA A 114 6.66 -6.66 17.85
CA ALA A 114 5.28 -6.19 17.80
C ALA A 114 4.35 -7.22 17.14
N VAL A 115 4.77 -7.81 16.01
CA VAL A 115 4.01 -8.88 15.33
C VAL A 115 3.75 -10.07 16.25
N LYS A 116 4.79 -10.52 16.96
CA LYS A 116 4.68 -11.61 17.94
C LYS A 116 3.75 -11.25 19.11
N GLN A 117 3.92 -10.05 19.69
CA GLN A 117 3.10 -9.57 20.81
C GLN A 117 1.62 -9.44 20.43
N MET A 118 1.33 -9.03 19.20
CA MET A 118 -0.03 -8.90 18.69
C MET A 118 -0.65 -10.26 18.31
N GLY A 119 0.16 -11.31 18.15
CA GLY A 119 -0.30 -12.66 17.81
C GLY A 119 -0.89 -12.74 16.40
N LEU A 120 -0.30 -12.03 15.43
CA LEU A 120 -0.87 -11.92 14.08
C LEU A 120 -0.70 -13.22 13.29
N SER A 121 -1.79 -13.69 12.67
CA SER A 121 -1.72 -14.78 11.67
C SER A 121 -1.19 -14.31 10.32
N HIS A 122 -1.40 -13.03 10.01
CA HIS A 122 -0.96 -12.38 8.79
C HIS A 122 -0.58 -10.93 9.09
N VAL A 123 0.56 -10.47 8.56
CA VAL A 123 1.05 -9.10 8.70
C VAL A 123 1.31 -8.50 7.33
N VAL A 124 0.98 -7.22 7.17
CA VAL A 124 1.35 -6.43 5.99
C VAL A 124 2.45 -5.45 6.38
N ILE A 125 3.56 -5.46 5.63
CA ILE A 125 4.68 -4.53 5.76
C ILE A 125 4.72 -3.64 4.53
N THR A 126 4.73 -2.32 4.69
CA THR A 126 4.91 -1.36 3.60
C THR A 126 6.05 -0.42 3.94
N SER A 127 6.50 0.41 3.01
CA SER A 127 7.44 1.49 3.31
C SER A 127 7.06 2.78 2.60
N VAL A 128 7.76 3.85 2.98
CA VAL A 128 7.94 5.01 2.11
C VAL A 128 8.91 4.69 0.96
N ASP A 129 8.93 5.51 -0.09
CA ASP A 129 10.02 5.49 -1.06
C ASP A 129 11.29 6.06 -0.42
N ARG A 130 12.42 5.36 -0.63
CA ARG A 130 13.76 5.72 -0.15
C ARG A 130 14.73 5.86 -1.33
N ASP A 131 14.44 6.80 -2.22
CA ASP A 131 15.29 7.03 -3.39
C ASP A 131 16.73 7.44 -3.01
N ASP A 132 16.93 7.89 -1.77
CA ASP A 132 18.22 8.25 -1.15
C ASP A 132 19.11 7.03 -0.82
N LEU A 133 18.57 5.81 -0.74
CA LEU A 133 19.33 4.58 -0.51
C LEU A 133 19.69 3.90 -1.83
N ASP A 134 20.89 3.34 -1.94
CA ASP A 134 21.39 2.69 -3.18
C ASP A 134 20.50 1.53 -3.65
N ASP A 135 19.92 0.77 -2.73
CA ASP A 135 19.01 -0.36 -3.00
C ASP A 135 17.53 0.01 -2.86
N GLY A 136 17.21 1.28 -2.59
CA GLY A 136 15.85 1.75 -2.34
C GLY A 136 15.20 1.19 -1.07
N GLY A 137 15.98 0.60 -0.15
CA GLY A 137 15.50 -0.04 1.08
C GLY A 137 15.13 -1.52 0.93
N ALA A 138 15.50 -2.16 -0.17
CA ALA A 138 15.22 -3.57 -0.44
C ALA A 138 15.79 -4.51 0.63
N GLN A 139 17.03 -4.29 1.07
CA GLN A 139 17.65 -5.09 2.14
C GLN A 139 16.87 -4.95 3.45
N HIS A 140 16.36 -3.75 3.76
CA HIS A 140 15.59 -3.51 4.96
C HIS A 140 14.26 -4.28 4.97
N PHE A 141 13.57 -4.37 3.82
CA PHE A 141 12.42 -5.27 3.67
C PHE A 141 12.80 -6.73 3.96
N ALA A 142 13.92 -7.20 3.40
CA ALA A 142 14.40 -8.57 3.62
C ALA A 142 14.71 -8.84 5.11
N ASP A 143 15.37 -7.91 5.78
CA ASP A 143 15.72 -8.02 7.20
C ASP A 143 14.47 -8.07 8.08
N VAL A 144 13.45 -7.26 7.78
CA VAL A 144 12.15 -7.29 8.46
C VAL A 144 11.46 -8.64 8.26
N ILE A 145 11.43 -9.17 7.04
CA ILE A 145 10.85 -10.48 6.73
C ILE A 145 11.54 -11.57 7.57
N HIS A 146 12.88 -11.62 7.56
CA HIS A 146 13.64 -12.61 8.29
C HIS A 146 13.43 -12.49 9.82
N ALA A 147 13.41 -11.27 10.36
CA ALA A 147 13.15 -11.04 11.77
C ALA A 147 11.76 -11.53 12.18
N ILE A 148 10.72 -11.25 11.38
CA ILE A 148 9.35 -11.73 11.64
C ILE A 148 9.31 -13.26 11.57
N ARG A 149 9.90 -13.89 10.55
CA ARG A 149 9.93 -15.36 10.42
C ARG A 149 10.62 -16.03 11.62
N ALA A 150 11.67 -15.42 12.16
CA ALA A 150 12.35 -15.91 13.35
C ALA A 150 11.51 -15.75 14.63
N ALA A 151 10.83 -14.61 14.81
CA ALA A 151 10.07 -14.32 16.03
C ALA A 151 8.67 -14.95 16.06
N ALA A 152 8.04 -15.10 14.89
CA ALA A 152 6.65 -15.53 14.70
C ALA A 152 6.52 -16.42 13.45
N PRO A 153 7.04 -17.67 13.48
CA PRO A 153 7.17 -18.53 12.30
C PRO A 153 5.84 -18.96 11.65
N SER A 154 4.72 -18.87 12.36
CA SER A 154 3.39 -19.16 11.84
C SER A 154 2.72 -17.96 11.15
N THR A 155 3.29 -16.76 11.29
CA THR A 155 2.76 -15.54 10.68
C THR A 155 3.12 -15.50 9.20
N THR A 156 2.11 -15.29 8.37
CA THR A 156 2.28 -15.06 6.93
C THR A 156 2.53 -13.58 6.66
N ILE A 157 3.35 -13.27 5.67
CA ILE A 157 3.89 -11.93 5.45
C ILE A 157 3.52 -11.44 4.04
N GLU A 158 2.68 -10.41 3.96
CA GLU A 158 2.51 -9.60 2.75
C GLU A 158 3.43 -8.38 2.83
N ILE A 159 4.12 -8.08 1.73
CA ILE A 159 4.84 -6.82 1.58
C ILE A 159 4.18 -5.96 0.52
N LEU A 160 4.04 -4.65 0.78
CA LEU A 160 3.65 -3.63 -0.18
C LEU A 160 4.86 -2.76 -0.47
N THR A 161 5.45 -2.94 -1.65
CA THR A 161 6.74 -2.37 -1.99
C THR A 161 6.63 -1.07 -2.80
N PRO A 162 7.61 -0.16 -2.68
CA PRO A 162 7.95 0.81 -3.71
C PRO A 162 8.21 0.15 -5.08
N ASP A 163 8.42 0.96 -6.11
CA ASP A 163 8.71 0.42 -7.45
C ASP A 163 10.18 0.05 -7.67
N PHE A 164 11.07 0.41 -6.74
CA PHE A 164 12.53 0.26 -6.87
C PHE A 164 13.09 0.80 -8.20
N LEU A 165 12.48 1.86 -8.73
CA LEU A 165 12.87 2.44 -10.02
C LEU A 165 14.33 2.90 -10.00
N ARG A 166 15.15 2.31 -10.88
CA ARG A 166 16.62 2.52 -10.99
C ARG A 166 17.39 2.04 -9.76
N LYS A 167 16.96 0.95 -9.14
CA LYS A 167 17.64 0.27 -8.03
C LYS A 167 17.92 -1.17 -8.45
N ASP A 168 19.05 -1.38 -9.12
CA ASP A 168 19.42 -2.69 -9.66
C ASP A 168 19.62 -3.71 -8.53
N GLY A 169 19.10 -4.93 -8.68
CA GLY A 169 19.18 -5.99 -7.66
C GLY A 169 18.15 -5.88 -6.51
N ALA A 170 17.45 -4.75 -6.38
CA ALA A 170 16.50 -4.52 -5.28
C ALA A 170 15.35 -5.54 -5.27
N LEU A 171 14.78 -5.84 -6.45
CA LEU A 171 13.71 -6.83 -6.57
C LEU A 171 14.19 -8.23 -6.13
N GLU A 172 15.37 -8.62 -6.59
CA GLU A 172 15.97 -9.93 -6.34
C GLU A 172 16.21 -10.15 -4.84
N ILE A 173 16.68 -9.12 -4.12
CA ILE A 173 16.85 -9.15 -2.66
C ILE A 173 15.51 -9.46 -1.97
N VAL A 174 14.46 -8.72 -2.33
CA VAL A 174 13.15 -8.84 -1.68
C VAL A 174 12.49 -10.18 -2.02
N VAL A 175 12.59 -10.65 -3.26
CA VAL A 175 12.07 -11.96 -3.68
C VAL A 175 12.81 -13.09 -2.97
N ALA A 176 14.14 -12.99 -2.82
CA ALA A 176 14.94 -13.99 -2.11
C ALA A 176 14.57 -14.13 -0.63
N ALA A 177 14.03 -13.08 0.00
CA ALA A 177 13.50 -13.11 1.36
C ALA A 177 12.15 -13.87 1.48
N LYS A 178 11.54 -14.25 0.35
CA LYS A 178 10.32 -15.08 0.24
C LYS A 178 9.13 -14.53 1.04
N PRO A 179 8.61 -13.33 0.73
CA PRO A 179 7.30 -12.92 1.24
C PRO A 179 6.21 -13.90 0.75
N ASP A 180 5.15 -14.09 1.53
CA ASP A 180 4.01 -14.91 1.12
C ASP A 180 3.17 -14.22 0.04
N VAL A 181 3.08 -12.88 0.10
CA VAL A 181 2.48 -12.03 -0.93
C VAL A 181 3.38 -10.85 -1.23
N PHE A 182 3.74 -10.68 -2.51
CA PHE A 182 4.39 -9.50 -3.05
C PHE A 182 3.33 -8.57 -3.64
N ASN A 183 3.11 -7.43 -2.99
CA ASN A 183 2.17 -6.41 -3.41
C ASN A 183 2.93 -5.18 -3.96
N HIS A 184 2.52 -4.69 -5.12
CA HIS A 184 2.91 -3.39 -5.64
C HIS A 184 1.70 -2.77 -6.34
N ASN A 185 1.22 -1.64 -5.83
CA ASN A 185 0.04 -1.01 -6.38
C ASN A 185 0.36 -0.22 -7.66
N LEU A 186 -0.53 -0.30 -8.64
CA LEU A 186 -0.54 0.60 -9.80
C LEU A 186 -1.21 1.94 -9.49
N GLU A 187 -2.14 1.95 -8.54
CA GLU A 187 -2.92 3.09 -8.05
C GLU A 187 -3.89 3.71 -9.06
N THR A 188 -3.53 3.83 -10.34
CA THR A 188 -4.40 4.39 -11.37
C THR A 188 -4.03 3.89 -12.77
N VAL A 189 -4.82 4.30 -13.76
CA VAL A 189 -4.68 3.97 -15.18
C VAL A 189 -3.52 4.72 -15.85
N PRO A 190 -3.00 4.23 -17.01
CA PRO A 190 -1.86 4.85 -17.70
C PRO A 190 -2.00 6.35 -17.98
N SER A 191 -3.19 6.80 -18.40
CA SER A 191 -3.49 8.19 -18.75
C SER A 191 -3.33 9.16 -17.57
N ASN A 192 -3.62 8.71 -16.35
CA ASN A 192 -3.52 9.49 -15.11
C ASN A 192 -2.18 9.27 -14.39
N TYR A 193 -1.31 8.40 -14.90
CA TYR A 193 -0.22 7.88 -14.09
C TYR A 193 0.81 8.96 -13.71
N LEU A 194 1.22 9.82 -14.65
CA LEU A 194 2.20 10.88 -14.37
C LEU A 194 1.62 12.04 -13.54
N THR A 195 0.33 12.30 -13.65
CA THR A 195 -0.35 13.36 -12.88
C THR A 195 -0.58 12.91 -11.43
N VAL A 196 -0.91 11.63 -11.22
CA VAL A 196 -1.18 11.05 -9.90
C VAL A 196 0.11 10.56 -9.22
N ARG A 197 1.06 10.01 -9.98
CA ARG A 197 2.34 9.40 -9.53
C ARG A 197 3.54 9.90 -10.35
N PRO A 198 3.94 11.17 -10.21
CA PRO A 198 5.02 11.75 -11.05
C PRO A 198 6.36 11.01 -10.95
N GLY A 199 6.65 10.39 -9.80
CA GLY A 199 7.89 9.65 -9.54
C GLY A 199 7.91 8.20 -10.05
N ALA A 200 6.77 7.64 -10.48
CA ALA A 200 6.68 6.23 -10.88
C ALA A 200 6.48 6.08 -12.40
N ARG A 201 6.59 4.85 -12.93
CA ARG A 201 6.29 4.54 -14.34
C ARG A 201 5.38 3.32 -14.47
N TYR A 202 4.25 3.44 -15.17
CA TYR A 202 3.22 2.40 -15.28
C TYR A 202 3.78 1.05 -15.74
N PHE A 203 4.46 1.01 -16.87
CA PHE A 203 5.01 -0.24 -17.41
C PHE A 203 6.17 -0.80 -16.58
N HIS A 204 6.89 0.05 -15.83
CA HIS A 204 7.88 -0.41 -14.87
C HIS A 204 7.20 -1.14 -13.69
N SER A 205 6.12 -0.59 -13.14
CA SER A 205 5.32 -1.25 -12.11
C SER A 205 4.72 -2.59 -12.56
N ILE A 206 4.20 -2.66 -13.79
CA ILE A 206 3.75 -3.92 -14.39
C ILE A 206 4.92 -4.90 -14.52
N ARG A 207 6.06 -4.46 -15.05
CA ARG A 207 7.24 -5.30 -15.22
C ARG A 207 7.78 -5.79 -13.88
N LEU A 208 7.75 -4.99 -12.83
CA LEU A 208 8.15 -5.39 -11.47
C LEU A 208 7.35 -6.62 -11.01
N LEU A 209 6.02 -6.55 -11.09
CA LEU A 209 5.13 -7.65 -10.72
C LEU A 209 5.33 -8.89 -11.58
N GLN A 210 5.54 -8.71 -12.89
CA GLN A 210 5.85 -9.80 -13.81
C GLN A 210 7.17 -10.50 -13.42
N ARG A 211 8.22 -9.72 -13.11
CA ARG A 211 9.53 -10.26 -12.72
C ARG A 211 9.49 -11.04 -11.42
N VAL A 212 8.62 -10.69 -10.47
CA VAL A 212 8.39 -11.51 -9.27
C VAL A 212 8.01 -12.94 -9.68
N LYS A 213 7.07 -13.10 -10.62
CA LYS A 213 6.66 -14.42 -11.12
C LYS A 213 7.74 -15.16 -11.89
N GLU A 214 8.60 -14.43 -12.61
CA GLU A 214 9.75 -15.00 -13.32
C GLU A 214 10.82 -15.53 -12.36
N LEU A 215 11.03 -14.83 -11.23
CA LEU A 215 12.01 -15.20 -10.21
C LEU A 215 11.50 -16.30 -9.27
N ASP A 216 10.27 -16.18 -8.78
CA ASP A 216 9.63 -17.18 -7.93
C ASP A 216 8.11 -17.20 -8.18
N PRO A 217 7.60 -18.14 -9.00
CA PRO A 217 6.19 -18.23 -9.32
C PRO A 217 5.31 -18.66 -8.13
N SER A 218 5.91 -19.16 -7.03
CA SER A 218 5.18 -19.59 -5.83
C SER A 218 4.71 -18.41 -4.99
N ILE A 219 5.38 -17.25 -5.08
CA ILE A 219 4.99 -16.03 -4.37
C ILE A 219 3.70 -15.49 -4.98
N PHE A 220 2.69 -15.22 -4.15
CA PHE A 220 1.49 -14.54 -4.64
C PHE A 220 1.80 -13.09 -4.99
N THR A 221 1.24 -12.61 -6.09
CA THR A 221 1.39 -11.23 -6.53
C THR A 221 0.07 -10.48 -6.40
N LYS A 222 0.16 -9.24 -5.94
CA LYS A 222 -1.01 -8.40 -5.69
C LYS A 222 -0.78 -7.00 -6.23
N SER A 223 -1.86 -6.39 -6.70
CA SER A 223 -1.86 -4.97 -7.02
C SER A 223 -3.20 -4.34 -6.67
N GLY A 224 -3.23 -3.02 -6.60
CA GLY A 224 -4.40 -2.23 -6.29
C GLY A 224 -4.49 -0.98 -7.14
N ILE A 225 -5.73 -0.53 -7.34
CA ILE A 225 -6.03 0.80 -7.88
C ILE A 225 -7.03 1.52 -6.98
N MET A 226 -6.98 2.85 -7.07
CA MET A 226 -8.02 3.72 -6.55
C MET A 226 -8.83 4.27 -7.73
N VAL A 227 -10.15 4.19 -7.62
CA VAL A 227 -11.09 4.75 -8.60
C VAL A 227 -11.67 6.06 -8.08
N GLY A 228 -12.13 6.91 -9.01
CA GLY A 228 -12.56 8.28 -8.75
C GLY A 228 -11.47 9.34 -8.98
N LEU A 229 -10.38 8.98 -9.66
CA LEU A 229 -9.28 9.88 -10.03
C LEU A 229 -9.46 10.48 -11.43
N GLY A 230 -10.53 10.14 -12.14
CA GLY A 230 -10.82 10.61 -13.50
C GLY A 230 -10.55 9.57 -14.57
N GLU A 231 -10.32 8.32 -14.17
CA GLU A 231 -10.24 7.18 -15.08
C GLU A 231 -11.59 6.85 -15.71
N GLU A 232 -11.56 6.46 -16.98
CA GLU A 232 -12.71 5.90 -17.67
C GLU A 232 -12.84 4.40 -17.41
N ARG A 233 -14.06 3.89 -17.47
CA ARG A 233 -14.34 2.47 -17.21
C ARG A 233 -13.48 1.54 -18.07
N ASN A 234 -13.35 1.82 -19.36
CA ASN A 234 -12.58 0.98 -20.28
C ASN A 234 -11.08 0.97 -19.96
N GLU A 235 -10.54 2.07 -19.41
CA GLU A 235 -9.14 2.13 -18.97
C GLU A 235 -8.90 1.23 -17.75
N VAL A 236 -9.86 1.18 -16.82
CA VAL A 236 -9.82 0.24 -15.69
C VAL A 236 -9.84 -1.21 -16.19
N LEU A 237 -10.67 -1.51 -17.20
CA LEU A 237 -10.74 -2.86 -17.77
C LEU A 237 -9.46 -3.24 -18.51
N GLN A 238 -8.84 -2.31 -19.24
CA GLN A 238 -7.53 -2.52 -19.89
C GLN A 238 -6.44 -2.74 -18.84
N LEU A 239 -6.42 -1.95 -17.76
CA LEU A 239 -5.47 -2.14 -16.66
C LEU A 239 -5.58 -3.54 -16.04
N MET A 240 -6.80 -4.06 -15.90
CA MET A 240 -7.00 -5.44 -15.47
C MET A 240 -6.30 -6.43 -16.43
N ASP A 241 -6.41 -6.23 -17.74
CA ASP A 241 -5.74 -7.08 -18.74
C ASP A 241 -4.21 -6.96 -18.68
N ASP A 242 -3.69 -5.77 -18.42
CA ASP A 242 -2.24 -5.56 -18.23
C ASP A 242 -1.72 -6.31 -17.00
N LEU A 243 -2.44 -6.21 -15.87
CA LEU A 243 -2.12 -6.97 -14.64
C LEU A 243 -2.19 -8.48 -14.88
N ARG A 244 -3.19 -8.96 -15.62
CA ARG A 244 -3.30 -10.38 -15.97
C ARG A 244 -2.17 -10.84 -16.91
N SER A 245 -1.70 -9.98 -17.80
CA SER A 245 -0.54 -10.26 -18.66
C SER A 245 0.75 -10.41 -17.84
N ALA A 246 0.85 -9.73 -16.70
CA ALA A 246 1.90 -9.93 -15.70
C ALA A 246 1.62 -11.08 -14.71
N SER A 247 0.57 -11.87 -14.92
CA SER A 247 0.14 -12.98 -14.05
C SER A 247 -0.16 -12.58 -12.59
N VAL A 248 -0.66 -11.36 -12.37
CA VAL A 248 -0.98 -10.84 -11.02
C VAL A 248 -2.17 -11.58 -10.41
N ASP A 249 -2.03 -12.15 -9.23
CA ASP A 249 -3.02 -13.05 -8.63
C ASP A 249 -4.23 -12.36 -8.03
N PHE A 250 -3.99 -11.26 -7.32
CA PHE A 250 -4.99 -10.57 -6.51
C PHE A 250 -5.06 -9.09 -6.88
N MET A 251 -6.26 -8.60 -7.18
CA MET A 251 -6.54 -7.18 -7.41
C MET A 251 -7.39 -6.57 -6.30
N THR A 252 -7.02 -5.38 -5.84
CA THR A 252 -7.86 -4.53 -4.98
C THR A 252 -8.35 -3.28 -5.72
N ILE A 253 -9.61 -2.89 -5.50
CA ILE A 253 -10.21 -1.70 -6.11
C ILE A 253 -10.95 -0.92 -5.03
N GLY A 254 -10.42 0.24 -4.67
CA GLY A 254 -10.96 1.11 -3.62
C GLY A 254 -11.35 2.49 -4.13
N GLN A 255 -12.25 3.18 -3.42
CA GLN A 255 -12.50 4.59 -3.73
C GLN A 255 -11.32 5.46 -3.27
N TYR A 256 -10.84 6.33 -4.16
CA TYR A 256 -9.95 7.42 -3.78
C TYR A 256 -10.67 8.39 -2.85
N LEU A 257 -10.07 8.67 -1.68
CA LEU A 257 -10.55 9.67 -0.73
C LEU A 257 -9.46 10.72 -0.57
N GLN A 258 -9.78 11.96 -0.94
CA GLN A 258 -8.85 13.07 -0.90
C GLN A 258 -8.41 13.40 0.55
N PRO A 259 -7.09 13.39 0.84
CA PRO A 259 -6.60 13.71 2.20
C PRO A 259 -6.76 15.18 2.58
N SER A 260 -6.57 16.10 1.64
CA SER A 260 -6.78 17.54 1.85
C SER A 260 -7.12 18.25 0.54
N LYS A 261 -7.61 19.48 0.63
CA LYS A 261 -7.96 20.36 -0.51
C LYS A 261 -6.83 20.60 -1.52
N LYS A 262 -5.59 20.25 -1.18
CA LYS A 262 -4.38 20.44 -2.01
C LYS A 262 -3.89 19.16 -2.68
N HIS A 263 -4.50 18.01 -2.34
CA HIS A 263 -4.26 16.73 -3.03
C HIS A 263 -5.08 16.66 -4.32
N HIS A 264 -4.83 15.63 -5.13
CA HIS A 264 -5.62 15.35 -6.33
C HIS A 264 -7.13 15.41 -6.01
N PRO A 265 -7.97 16.06 -6.82
CA PRO A 265 -9.41 16.10 -6.58
C PRO A 265 -10.04 14.72 -6.72
N VAL A 266 -11.12 14.48 -5.98
CA VAL A 266 -12.04 13.37 -6.30
C VAL A 266 -12.87 13.83 -7.49
N ILE A 267 -12.78 13.10 -8.62
CA ILE A 267 -13.55 13.40 -9.82
C ILE A 267 -14.95 12.77 -9.73
N ARG A 268 -15.04 11.54 -9.21
CA ARG A 268 -16.31 10.81 -9.04
C ARG A 268 -16.27 9.89 -7.83
N PHE A 269 -17.40 9.78 -7.13
CA PHE A 269 -17.64 8.69 -6.20
C PHE A 269 -18.29 7.52 -6.93
N ILE A 270 -17.57 6.41 -7.05
CA ILE A 270 -18.05 5.20 -7.71
C ILE A 270 -19.10 4.52 -6.84
N THR A 271 -20.17 4.04 -7.47
CA THR A 271 -21.28 3.39 -6.77
C THR A 271 -20.92 1.95 -6.36
N PRO A 272 -21.54 1.39 -5.29
CA PRO A 272 -21.31 -0.01 -4.91
C PRO A 272 -21.58 -1.02 -6.05
N ASP A 273 -22.55 -0.76 -6.91
CA ASP A 273 -22.86 -1.62 -8.06
C ASP A 273 -21.76 -1.61 -9.13
N GLU A 274 -21.13 -0.45 -9.36
CA GLU A 274 -19.95 -0.36 -10.23
C GLU A 274 -18.76 -1.13 -9.65
N PHE A 275 -18.51 -1.04 -8.34
CA PHE A 275 -17.48 -1.86 -7.67
C PHE A 275 -17.77 -3.36 -7.83
N LYS A 276 -19.03 -3.79 -7.64
CA LYS A 276 -19.45 -5.18 -7.86
C LYS A 276 -19.27 -5.63 -9.32
N SER A 277 -19.50 -4.72 -10.26
CA SER A 277 -19.24 -4.98 -11.68
C SER A 277 -17.75 -5.20 -11.94
N PHE A 278 -16.87 -4.37 -11.37
CA PHE A 278 -15.42 -4.56 -11.47
C PHE A 278 -14.96 -5.88 -10.84
N GLU A 279 -15.51 -6.25 -9.68
CA GLU A 279 -15.21 -7.54 -9.04
C GLU A 279 -15.55 -8.72 -9.95
N THR A 280 -16.76 -8.69 -10.53
CA THR A 280 -17.25 -9.74 -11.42
C THR A 280 -16.37 -9.86 -12.67
N ILE A 281 -16.02 -8.74 -13.29
CA ILE A 281 -15.17 -8.73 -14.48
C ILE A 281 -13.76 -9.20 -14.17
N GLY A 282 -13.16 -8.73 -13.06
CA GLY A 282 -11.84 -9.18 -12.65
C GLY A 282 -11.78 -10.70 -12.41
N LYS A 283 -12.80 -11.27 -11.74
CA LYS A 283 -12.94 -12.72 -11.59
C LYS A 283 -13.00 -13.44 -12.93
N THR A 284 -13.80 -12.94 -13.87
CA THR A 284 -13.90 -13.50 -15.24
C THR A 284 -12.58 -13.42 -16.00
N LYS A 285 -11.79 -12.35 -15.81
CA LYS A 285 -10.44 -12.18 -16.40
C LYS A 285 -9.38 -13.10 -15.77
N GLY A 286 -9.72 -13.81 -14.69
CA GLY A 286 -8.89 -14.87 -14.12
C GLY A 286 -8.01 -14.47 -12.94
N PHE A 287 -8.26 -13.33 -12.28
CA PHE A 287 -7.69 -13.09 -10.95
C PHE A 287 -8.17 -14.18 -9.98
N LEU A 288 -7.27 -14.68 -9.12
CA LEU A 288 -7.63 -15.63 -8.06
C LEU A 288 -8.56 -15.00 -7.03
N LEU A 289 -8.36 -13.70 -6.78
CA LEU A 289 -9.17 -12.92 -5.88
C LEU A 289 -9.31 -11.49 -6.40
N VAL A 290 -10.48 -10.90 -6.19
CA VAL A 290 -10.72 -9.47 -6.39
C VAL A 290 -11.47 -8.96 -5.17
N ALA A 291 -10.93 -7.93 -4.52
CA ALA A 291 -11.60 -7.18 -3.47
C ALA A 291 -11.95 -5.80 -4.03
N SER A 292 -13.23 -5.49 -4.13
CA SER A 292 -13.71 -4.29 -4.81
C SER A 292 -14.86 -3.67 -4.03
N SER A 293 -14.60 -2.55 -3.38
CA SER A 293 -15.61 -1.82 -2.61
C SER A 293 -15.13 -0.39 -2.31
N PRO A 294 -16.03 0.54 -1.95
CA PRO A 294 -15.64 1.92 -1.65
C PRO A 294 -14.54 2.03 -0.58
N LEU A 295 -14.57 1.17 0.43
CA LEU A 295 -13.63 1.18 1.56
C LEU A 295 -12.47 0.19 1.40
N THR A 296 -12.38 -0.54 0.29
CA THR A 296 -11.26 -1.43 0.04
C THR A 296 -9.95 -0.65 0.07
N ARG A 297 -8.94 -1.22 0.74
CA ARG A 297 -7.55 -0.76 0.76
C ARG A 297 -6.67 -1.97 0.53
N SER A 298 -5.45 -1.77 0.06
CA SER A 298 -4.54 -2.87 -0.25
C SER A 298 -4.29 -3.80 0.95
N SER A 299 -4.37 -3.32 2.19
CA SER A 299 -4.21 -4.16 3.39
C SER A 299 -5.52 -4.47 4.16
N HIS A 300 -6.69 -4.04 3.66
CA HIS A 300 -7.97 -4.31 4.30
C HIS A 300 -8.32 -5.81 4.18
N HIS A 301 -8.63 -6.47 5.30
CA HIS A 301 -8.94 -7.91 5.37
C HIS A 301 -7.84 -8.85 4.80
N ALA A 302 -6.58 -8.39 4.74
CA ALA A 302 -5.50 -9.12 4.08
C ALA A 302 -5.29 -10.57 4.57
N GLY A 303 -5.47 -10.85 5.86
CA GLY A 303 -5.36 -12.22 6.39
C GLY A 303 -6.47 -13.16 5.90
N GLU A 304 -7.71 -12.69 5.86
CA GLU A 304 -8.85 -13.45 5.34
C GLU A 304 -8.70 -13.67 3.82
N ASP A 305 -8.26 -12.62 3.13
CA ASP A 305 -8.00 -12.66 1.69
C ASP A 305 -6.86 -13.61 1.33
N PHE A 306 -5.77 -13.66 2.12
CA PHE A 306 -4.69 -14.60 1.90
C PHE A 306 -5.13 -16.06 2.04
N ALA A 307 -5.98 -16.36 3.04
CA ALA A 307 -6.54 -17.70 3.19
C ALA A 307 -7.37 -18.12 1.96
N ARG A 308 -8.20 -17.21 1.44
CA ARG A 308 -8.98 -17.42 0.21
C ARG A 308 -8.09 -17.58 -1.02
N LEU A 309 -7.01 -16.80 -1.10
CA LEU A 309 -6.05 -16.84 -2.20
C LEU A 309 -5.33 -18.20 -2.29
N ARG A 310 -4.86 -18.71 -1.14
CA ARG A 310 -4.27 -20.06 -1.05
C ARG A 310 -5.25 -21.14 -1.48
N ALA A 311 -6.48 -21.11 -0.96
CA ALA A 311 -7.51 -22.08 -1.31
C ALA A 311 -7.83 -22.05 -2.83
N ALA A 312 -7.88 -20.86 -3.44
CA ALA A 312 -8.10 -20.72 -4.88
C ALA A 312 -6.96 -21.33 -5.71
N ARG A 313 -5.70 -21.11 -5.31
CA ARG A 313 -4.53 -21.69 -5.97
C ARG A 313 -4.51 -23.21 -5.86
N GLU A 314 -4.76 -23.75 -4.68
CA GLU A 314 -4.83 -25.21 -4.46
C GLU A 314 -5.93 -25.85 -5.31
N ALA A 315 -7.10 -25.21 -5.43
CA ALA A 315 -8.18 -25.68 -6.27
C ALA A 315 -7.82 -25.67 -7.77
N GLN A 316 -7.02 -24.70 -8.23
CA GLN A 316 -6.51 -24.69 -9.61
C GLN A 316 -5.52 -25.83 -9.86
N LEU A 317 -4.57 -26.05 -8.95
CA LEU A 317 -3.58 -27.13 -9.06
C LEU A 317 -4.26 -28.50 -9.12
N LYS A 318 -5.28 -28.73 -8.28
CA LYS A 318 -6.09 -29.97 -8.29
C LYS A 318 -6.89 -30.19 -9.58
N LYS A 319 -7.23 -29.13 -10.32
CA LYS A 319 -7.91 -29.23 -11.63
C LYS A 319 -6.95 -29.50 -12.78
N ALA A 320 -5.67 -29.16 -12.59
CA ALA A 320 -4.62 -29.32 -13.59
C ALA A 320 -3.90 -30.68 -13.48
N SER A 321 -3.98 -31.34 -12.32
CA SER A 321 -3.54 -32.72 -12.07
C SER A 321 -4.59 -33.74 -12.50
#